data_AF-A0A7C3MR16-F1
#
_entry.id   AF-A0A7C3MR16-F1
#
_cell.length_a   1.000
_cell.length_b   1.000
_cell.length_c   1.000
_cell.angle_alpha   90.00
_cell.angle_beta   90.00
_cell.angle_gamma   90.00
#
_symmetry.space_group_name_H-M   'P 1'
#
loop_
_entity.id
_entity.type
_entity.pdbx_description
1 polymer ?
#
loop_
_entity_poly.entity_id
_entity_poly.type
_entity_poly.pdbx_seq_one_letter_code
_entity_poly.pdbx_strand_id
1 'polypeptide(L)'
;RNLNLIQNNIDINSYYLDTITAAYLYECYDTIHPVTRGEDKNNKLEILRFLSERGLVVGGEGGTDWAIPVCTFFEGLPGSAVGYFAGIESSDFGISVPLFNLVYHDAVVCYWQHGQPFGREDHANHILHDLLTGQPSSWSLIYDQFEDLLPLIKQAYNLLGLFHRKVAFYEMTGHKFISEDFAVQKSYFEDGSEVIVNFGISSYSIDRIKVPPKGFIVFSEQKNPITGRISRDIIYLSNT
;
A
#
# COMPACT_ATOMS: atom_id res chain seq x y z
N ARG A 1 22.60 19.92 10.11
CA ARG A 1 22.59 20.74 11.37
C ARG A 1 21.25 20.62 12.11
N ASN A 2 20.11 20.79 11.44
CA ASN A 2 18.80 20.75 12.12
C ASN A 2 18.38 19.34 12.58
N LEU A 3 18.72 18.29 11.83
CA LEU A 3 18.31 16.93 12.23
C LEU A 3 18.87 16.49 13.58
N ASN A 4 20.12 16.86 13.92
CA ASN A 4 20.67 16.59 15.25
C ASN A 4 19.87 17.31 16.35
N LEU A 5 19.37 18.53 16.08
CA LEU A 5 18.49 19.21 17.03
C LEU A 5 17.16 18.47 17.17
N ILE A 6 16.60 17.94 16.09
CA ILE A 6 15.35 17.17 16.14
C ILE A 6 15.56 15.87 16.93
N GLN A 7 16.52 15.02 16.54
CA GLN A 7 16.75 13.72 17.19
C GLN A 7 17.18 13.83 18.66
N ASN A 8 17.83 14.93 19.05
CA ASN A 8 18.20 15.15 20.45
C ASN A 8 17.05 15.64 21.34
N ASN A 9 15.98 16.17 20.75
CA ASN A 9 14.88 16.79 21.50
C ASN A 9 13.52 16.12 21.28
N ILE A 10 13.38 15.30 20.23
CA ILE A 10 12.15 14.60 19.85
C ILE A 10 12.54 13.17 19.50
N ASP A 11 11.87 12.21 20.16
CA ASP A 11 12.04 10.79 19.86
C ASP A 11 11.31 10.45 18.55
N ILE A 12 12.04 10.53 17.44
CA ILE A 12 11.56 10.16 16.11
C ILE A 12 12.18 8.82 15.70
N ASN A 13 11.36 7.93 15.15
CA ASN A 13 11.80 6.62 14.64
C ASN A 13 11.73 6.52 13.09
N SER A 14 11.11 7.51 12.45
CA SER A 14 10.87 7.52 11.01
C SER A 14 10.98 8.93 10.44
N TYR A 15 11.28 9.03 9.15
CA TYR A 15 11.33 10.29 8.43
C TYR A 15 10.81 10.10 7.01
N TYR A 16 9.78 10.88 6.66
CA TYR A 16 9.21 10.93 5.32
C TYR A 16 9.74 12.16 4.58
N LEU A 17 10.23 11.96 3.36
CA LEU A 17 10.66 13.04 2.48
C LEU A 17 9.71 13.16 1.30
N ASP A 18 8.90 14.22 1.35
CA ASP A 18 7.94 14.51 0.30
C ASP A 18 8.63 14.78 -1.04
N THR A 19 8.02 14.35 -2.13
CA THR A 19 8.49 14.49 -3.52
C THR A 19 9.82 13.83 -3.88
N ILE A 20 10.67 13.43 -2.94
CA ILE A 20 12.05 13.00 -3.28
C ILE A 20 12.08 11.76 -4.20
N THR A 21 11.09 10.88 -4.05
CA THR A 21 10.91 9.66 -4.85
C THR A 21 9.76 9.73 -5.85
N ALA A 22 9.01 10.83 -5.89
CA ALA A 22 7.92 11.07 -6.85
C ALA A 22 8.34 12.06 -7.96
N ALA A 23 9.14 13.06 -7.61
CA ALA A 23 9.60 14.08 -8.53
C ALA A 23 10.58 13.49 -9.55
N TYR A 24 10.55 14.05 -10.76
CA TYR A 24 11.47 13.69 -11.82
C TYR A 24 12.93 13.84 -11.37
N LEU A 25 13.80 13.08 -12.01
CA LEU A 25 15.23 13.36 -11.96
C LEU A 25 15.52 14.61 -12.80
N TYR A 26 16.06 15.64 -12.17
CA TYR A 26 16.28 16.95 -12.77
C TYR A 26 17.68 17.09 -13.35
N GLU A 27 17.81 18.07 -14.24
CA GLU A 27 19.07 18.54 -14.79
C GLU A 27 19.20 20.03 -14.50
N CYS A 28 20.42 20.50 -14.24
CA CYS A 28 20.74 21.91 -14.02
C CYS A 28 21.92 22.29 -14.92
N TYR A 29 21.73 23.36 -15.70
CA TYR A 29 22.73 23.87 -16.64
C TYR A 29 23.42 25.16 -16.13
N ASP A 30 23.12 25.58 -14.90
CA ASP A 30 23.82 26.71 -14.30
C ASP A 30 25.29 26.35 -14.08
N THR A 31 26.19 27.24 -14.49
CA THR A 31 27.64 27.02 -14.40
C THR A 31 28.16 26.89 -12.97
N ILE A 32 27.43 27.37 -11.95
CA ILE A 32 27.84 27.32 -10.54
C ILE A 32 27.47 25.97 -9.91
N HIS A 33 26.38 25.35 -10.36
CA HIS A 33 25.87 24.09 -9.83
C HIS A 33 25.28 23.21 -10.94
N PRO A 34 26.09 22.81 -11.94
CA PRO A 34 25.63 21.94 -13.00
C PRO A 34 25.34 20.56 -12.44
N VAL A 35 24.23 19.95 -12.85
CA VAL A 35 23.79 18.63 -12.38
C VAL A 35 23.14 17.87 -13.54
N THR A 36 23.59 16.66 -13.77
CA THR A 36 22.91 15.69 -14.65
C THR A 36 21.84 14.91 -13.88
N ARG A 37 20.93 14.24 -14.58
CA ARG A 37 19.91 13.38 -13.95
C ARG A 37 20.52 12.24 -13.10
N GLY A 38 21.68 11.73 -13.52
CA GLY A 38 22.41 10.71 -12.77
C GLY A 38 22.97 11.25 -11.46
N GLU A 39 23.49 12.48 -11.48
CA GLU A 39 23.95 13.17 -10.29
C GLU A 39 22.79 13.57 -9.39
N ASP A 40 21.66 14.07 -9.92
CA ASP A 40 20.45 14.35 -9.13
C ASP A 40 19.94 13.09 -8.42
N LYS A 41 19.90 11.95 -9.12
CA LYS A 41 19.55 10.65 -8.51
C LYS A 41 20.50 10.30 -7.36
N ASN A 42 21.81 10.44 -7.57
CA ASN A 42 22.80 10.13 -6.53
C ASN A 42 22.67 11.09 -5.34
N ASN A 43 22.47 12.38 -5.58
CA ASN A 43 22.26 13.39 -4.54
C ASN A 43 21.01 13.06 -3.70
N LYS A 44 19.89 12.71 -4.35
CA LYS A 44 18.66 12.28 -3.67
C LYS A 44 18.89 11.00 -2.86
N LEU A 45 19.62 10.03 -3.40
CA LEU A 45 19.97 8.80 -2.69
C LEU A 45 20.87 9.07 -1.48
N GLU A 46 21.82 10.00 -1.58
CA GLU A 46 22.66 10.41 -0.45
C GLU A 46 21.84 11.06 0.67
N ILE A 47 20.83 11.87 0.34
CA ILE A 47 19.90 12.43 1.33
C ILE A 47 19.15 11.30 2.07
N LEU A 48 18.64 10.31 1.33
CA LEU A 48 17.95 9.15 1.92
C LEU A 48 18.89 8.32 2.80
N ARG A 49 20.12 8.04 2.33
CA ARG A 49 21.13 7.28 3.09
C ARG A 49 21.51 8.01 4.37
N PHE A 50 21.69 9.32 4.31
CA PHE A 50 22.01 10.14 5.48
C PHE A 50 20.97 9.99 6.61
N LEU A 51 19.69 9.81 6.27
CA LEU A 51 18.61 9.54 7.23
C LEU A 51 18.63 8.10 7.71
N SER A 52 18.78 7.13 6.80
CA SER A 52 18.81 5.70 7.13
C SER A 52 19.99 5.35 8.05
N GLU A 53 21.19 5.88 7.77
CA GLU A 53 22.40 5.71 8.59
C GLU A 53 22.28 6.30 10.00
N ARG A 54 21.27 7.13 10.25
CA ARG A 54 20.91 7.65 11.58
C ARG A 54 19.91 6.78 12.32
N GLY A 55 19.61 5.59 11.81
CA GLY A 55 18.67 4.64 12.40
C GLY A 55 17.20 5.01 12.21
N LEU A 56 16.89 5.91 11.27
CA LEU A 56 15.50 6.28 10.96
C LEU A 56 14.92 5.34 9.89
N VAL A 57 13.66 4.96 10.07
CA VAL A 57 12.87 4.31 9.01
C VAL A 57 12.52 5.38 7.98
N VAL A 58 13.09 5.26 6.77
CA VAL A 58 12.97 6.28 5.72
C VAL A 58 11.86 5.92 4.75
N GLY A 59 11.06 6.91 4.36
CA GLY A 59 10.14 6.76 3.24
C GLY A 59 10.02 8.01 2.38
N GLY A 60 9.36 7.86 1.25
CA GLY A 60 9.15 8.93 0.28
C GLY A 60 7.85 8.79 -0.52
N GLU A 61 7.49 9.85 -1.21
CA GLU A 61 6.28 9.95 -2.04
C GLU A 61 6.41 9.16 -3.36
N GLY A 62 5.30 8.63 -3.88
CA GLY A 62 5.14 8.06 -5.23
C GLY A 62 5.83 6.72 -5.45
N GLY A 63 6.99 6.50 -4.85
CA GLY A 63 7.82 5.30 -4.97
C GLY A 63 8.57 5.18 -6.30
N THR A 64 9.77 4.60 -6.23
CA THR A 64 10.64 4.44 -7.39
C THR A 64 11.69 3.37 -7.12
N ASP A 65 12.10 2.65 -8.17
CA ASP A 65 13.01 1.51 -8.08
C ASP A 65 14.40 1.88 -7.54
N TRP A 66 14.93 3.04 -7.94
CA TRP A 66 16.28 3.46 -7.54
C TRP A 66 16.41 3.78 -6.05
N ALA A 67 15.30 4.00 -5.35
CA ALA A 67 15.28 4.31 -3.92
C ALA A 67 15.04 3.07 -3.03
N ILE A 68 14.65 1.93 -3.60
CA ILE A 68 14.38 0.68 -2.87
C ILE A 68 15.54 0.23 -1.98
N PRO A 69 16.83 0.37 -2.37
CA PRO A 69 17.93 -0.02 -1.50
C PRO A 69 18.06 0.78 -0.19
N VAL A 70 17.25 1.82 0.03
CA VAL A 70 17.36 2.72 1.18
C VAL A 70 16.00 3.01 1.84
N CYS A 71 14.93 3.17 1.06
CA CYS A 71 13.59 3.40 1.60
C CYS A 71 12.97 2.11 2.15
N THR A 72 12.34 2.21 3.31
CA THR A 72 11.59 1.11 3.95
C THR A 72 10.11 1.16 3.60
N PHE A 73 9.59 2.35 3.29
CA PHE A 73 8.23 2.51 2.82
C PHE A 73 8.11 3.57 1.73
N PHE A 74 7.09 3.45 0.91
CA PHE A 74 6.62 4.50 0.02
C PHE A 74 5.18 4.82 0.32
N GLU A 75 4.86 6.09 0.19
CA GLU A 75 3.51 6.60 0.22
C GLU A 75 3.09 6.90 -1.23
N GLY A 76 1.80 6.75 -1.53
CA GLY A 76 1.23 7.09 -2.83
C GLY A 76 1.45 6.08 -3.96
N LEU A 77 2.18 4.97 -3.74
CA LEU A 77 2.32 3.91 -4.74
C LEU A 77 0.96 3.33 -5.18
N PRO A 78 0.06 2.99 -4.25
CA PRO A 78 -1.35 2.80 -4.56
C PRO A 78 -1.97 4.16 -4.90
N GLY A 79 -2.11 4.44 -6.21
CA GLY A 79 -2.96 5.51 -6.74
C GLY A 79 -2.28 6.79 -7.28
N SER A 80 -1.00 7.07 -7.04
CA SER A 80 -0.36 8.31 -7.52
C SER A 80 -0.01 8.31 -9.01
N ALA A 81 0.32 7.16 -9.60
CA ALA A 81 0.82 7.08 -10.98
C ALA A 81 -0.24 7.38 -12.06
N VAL A 82 -1.50 7.55 -11.67
CA VAL A 82 -2.64 7.48 -12.60
C VAL A 82 -3.80 8.41 -12.24
N GLY A 83 -3.65 9.31 -11.26
CA GLY A 83 -4.74 10.22 -10.87
C GLY A 83 -5.92 9.50 -10.20
N TYR A 84 -5.66 8.34 -9.58
CA TYR A 84 -6.64 7.49 -8.86
C TYR A 84 -7.03 8.10 -7.50
N PHE A 85 -7.28 9.41 -7.47
CA PHE A 85 -7.97 10.03 -6.34
C PHE A 85 -9.43 9.55 -6.23
N ALA A 86 -9.95 8.85 -7.25
CA ALA A 86 -11.31 8.34 -7.33
C ALA A 86 -11.48 6.85 -6.95
N GLY A 87 -10.44 6.20 -6.40
CA GLY A 87 -10.50 4.81 -5.94
C GLY A 87 -10.19 3.76 -7.02
N ILE A 88 -10.07 2.50 -6.62
CA ILE A 88 -9.59 1.37 -7.45
C ILE A 88 -10.45 1.10 -8.69
N GLU A 89 -11.71 1.52 -8.64
CA GLU A 89 -12.67 1.41 -9.74
C GLU A 89 -12.65 2.61 -10.70
N SER A 90 -11.79 3.61 -10.50
CA SER A 90 -11.67 4.73 -11.43
C SER A 90 -11.11 4.23 -12.76
N SER A 91 -12.03 3.94 -13.68
CA SER A 91 -11.87 3.24 -14.94
C SER A 91 -11.21 4.07 -16.04
N ASP A 92 -10.63 5.22 -15.71
CA ASP A 92 -10.12 6.17 -16.70
C ASP A 92 -8.84 5.68 -17.42
N PHE A 93 -8.15 4.65 -16.88
CA PHE A 93 -6.90 4.18 -17.47
C PHE A 93 -6.71 2.65 -17.55
N GLY A 94 -7.46 1.84 -16.78
CA GLY A 94 -7.37 0.38 -16.88
C GLY A 94 -7.82 -0.38 -15.65
N ILE A 95 -7.47 -1.67 -15.61
CA ILE A 95 -7.76 -2.57 -14.48
C ILE A 95 -6.53 -2.60 -13.57
N SER A 96 -6.72 -2.37 -12.27
CA SER A 96 -5.62 -2.38 -11.30
C SER A 96 -4.97 -3.76 -11.20
N VAL A 97 -3.64 -3.77 -11.30
CA VAL A 97 -2.77 -4.95 -11.11
C VAL A 97 -1.62 -4.52 -10.20
N PRO A 98 -1.24 -5.31 -9.19
CA PRO A 98 -0.20 -4.96 -8.22
C PRO A 98 1.21 -5.18 -8.80
N LEU A 99 1.52 -4.59 -9.96
CA LEU A 99 2.78 -4.78 -10.67
C LEU A 99 4.00 -4.42 -9.83
N PHE A 100 3.91 -3.36 -9.02
CA PHE A 100 5.00 -2.95 -8.14
C PHE A 100 5.24 -4.00 -7.04
N ASN A 101 4.18 -4.48 -6.38
CA ASN A 101 4.31 -5.51 -5.34
C ASN A 101 4.79 -6.85 -5.91
N LEU A 102 4.41 -7.21 -7.15
CA LEU A 102 4.94 -8.41 -7.81
C LEU A 102 6.48 -8.39 -7.97
N VAL A 103 7.13 -7.22 -7.91
CA VAL A 103 8.59 -7.10 -8.00
C VAL A 103 9.22 -6.80 -6.63
N TYR A 104 8.54 -6.05 -5.77
CA TYR A 104 9.16 -5.42 -4.59
C TYR A 104 8.38 -5.58 -3.28
N HIS A 105 7.42 -6.49 -3.20
CA HIS A 105 6.60 -6.68 -2.00
C HIS A 105 7.41 -6.95 -0.72
N ASP A 106 8.44 -7.79 -0.85
CA ASP A 106 9.38 -8.18 0.21
C ASP A 106 10.51 -7.17 0.46
N ALA A 107 10.55 -6.08 -0.33
CA ALA A 107 11.58 -5.06 -0.25
C ALA A 107 11.10 -3.74 0.39
N VAL A 108 9.84 -3.35 0.17
CA VAL A 108 9.31 -2.05 0.61
C VAL A 108 7.82 -2.09 0.92
N VAL A 109 7.42 -1.38 1.98
CA VAL A 109 6.00 -1.24 2.36
C VAL A 109 5.34 -0.13 1.53
N CYS A 110 4.12 -0.37 1.06
CA CYS A 110 3.36 0.56 0.23
C CYS A 110 2.14 1.11 0.99
N TYR A 111 2.03 2.43 1.08
CA TYR A 111 0.91 3.15 1.70
C TYR A 111 0.17 4.04 0.70
N TRP A 112 -1.11 4.33 0.94
CA TRP A 112 -1.93 5.19 0.09
C TRP A 112 -1.57 6.67 0.19
N GLN A 113 -1.83 7.43 -0.88
CA GLN A 113 -1.49 8.85 -0.98
C GLN A 113 -2.25 9.73 0.04
N HIS A 114 -1.58 10.57 0.82
CA HIS A 114 -2.07 11.30 1.99
C HIS A 114 -2.63 12.70 1.70
N GLY A 115 -2.26 13.30 0.57
CA GLY A 115 -2.59 14.68 0.19
C GLY A 115 -4.03 14.90 -0.26
N GLN A 116 -4.83 13.85 -0.49
CA GLN A 116 -6.26 13.98 -0.74
C GLN A 116 -7.10 13.16 0.25
N PRO A 117 -7.68 13.81 1.30
CA PRO A 117 -8.65 13.15 2.17
C PRO A 117 -9.98 12.90 1.45
N PHE A 118 -10.27 13.66 0.39
CA PHE A 118 -11.46 13.53 -0.46
C PHE A 118 -11.20 12.48 -1.54
N GLY A 119 -12.13 11.53 -1.74
CA GLY A 119 -11.92 10.35 -2.61
C GLY A 119 -11.56 9.06 -1.86
N ARG A 120 -11.25 9.15 -0.56
CA ARG A 120 -11.10 7.99 0.35
C ARG A 120 -12.40 7.43 0.89
N GLU A 121 -13.56 7.90 0.41
CA GLU A 121 -14.88 7.38 0.80
C GLU A 121 -15.06 5.91 0.40
N ASP A 122 -14.25 5.42 -0.54
CA ASP A 122 -14.19 4.01 -0.94
C ASP A 122 -13.26 3.18 -0.04
N HIS A 123 -13.53 3.21 1.27
CA HIS A 123 -12.78 2.42 2.26
C HIS A 123 -12.81 0.92 1.96
N ALA A 124 -13.91 0.43 1.39
CA ALA A 124 -14.08 -0.98 1.06
C ALA A 124 -13.03 -1.44 0.05
N ASN A 125 -12.87 -0.72 -1.07
CA ASN A 125 -11.89 -1.13 -2.07
C ASN A 125 -10.45 -0.93 -1.61
N HIS A 126 -10.15 0.14 -0.85
CA HIS A 126 -8.82 0.31 -0.27
C HIS A 126 -8.44 -0.86 0.65
N ILE A 127 -9.33 -1.27 1.55
CA ILE A 127 -9.10 -2.42 2.44
C ILE A 127 -8.94 -3.71 1.63
N LEU A 128 -9.76 -3.94 0.60
CA LEU A 128 -9.63 -5.13 -0.25
C LEU A 128 -8.29 -5.15 -0.98
N HIS A 129 -7.81 -4.01 -1.47
CA HIS A 129 -6.53 -3.95 -2.16
C HIS A 129 -5.34 -4.09 -1.22
N ASP A 130 -5.37 -3.46 -0.05
CA ASP A 130 -4.35 -3.67 0.97
C ASP A 130 -4.27 -5.15 1.36
N LEU A 131 -5.43 -5.81 1.48
CA LEU A 131 -5.46 -7.25 1.74
C LEU A 131 -4.89 -8.06 0.57
N LEU A 132 -5.29 -7.73 -0.67
CA LEU A 132 -4.82 -8.39 -1.89
C LEU A 132 -3.30 -8.26 -2.09
N THR A 133 -2.72 -7.15 -1.63
CA THR A 133 -1.30 -6.81 -1.82
C THR A 133 -0.47 -6.97 -0.55
N GLY A 134 -1.04 -7.54 0.51
CA GLY A 134 -0.32 -7.79 1.77
C GLY A 134 0.10 -6.53 2.52
N GLN A 135 -0.52 -5.38 2.25
CA GLN A 135 -0.14 -4.09 2.79
C GLN A 135 -0.89 -3.74 4.09
N PRO A 136 -0.29 -2.91 4.95
CA PRO A 136 -0.96 -2.39 6.14
C PRO A 136 -1.95 -1.26 5.78
N SER A 137 -2.92 -1.00 6.66
CA SER A 137 -3.86 0.11 6.46
C SER A 137 -3.20 1.49 6.64
N SER A 138 -3.52 2.46 5.79
CA SER A 138 -3.22 3.89 5.99
C SER A 138 -4.47 4.76 5.92
N TRP A 139 -4.50 5.83 6.72
CA TRP A 139 -5.67 6.70 6.87
C TRP A 139 -5.27 8.19 6.86
N SER A 140 -6.12 9.00 6.25
CA SER A 140 -6.04 10.46 6.18
C SER A 140 -7.48 10.87 6.33
N LEU A 141 -7.73 11.62 7.40
CA LEU A 141 -9.07 11.95 7.85
C LEU A 141 -9.08 13.39 8.32
N ILE A 142 -10.20 14.06 8.14
CA ILE A 142 -10.48 15.29 8.86
C ILE A 142 -10.99 14.93 10.26
N TYR A 143 -10.76 15.80 11.25
CA TYR A 143 -11.08 15.51 12.65
C TYR A 143 -12.55 15.08 12.87
N ASP A 144 -13.49 15.68 12.14
CA ASP A 144 -14.92 15.39 12.25
C ASP A 144 -15.30 13.95 11.85
N GLN A 145 -14.46 13.27 11.07
CA GLN A 145 -14.68 11.89 10.64
C GLN A 145 -14.17 10.86 11.66
N PHE A 146 -13.32 11.27 12.62
CA PHE A 146 -12.56 10.32 13.43
C PHE A 146 -13.46 9.38 14.23
N GLU A 147 -14.45 9.91 14.95
CA GLU A 147 -15.34 9.09 15.79
C GLU A 147 -16.17 8.10 14.97
N ASP A 148 -16.62 8.50 13.77
CA ASP A 148 -17.41 7.63 12.88
C ASP A 148 -16.55 6.52 12.26
N LEU A 149 -15.29 6.83 11.88
CA LEU A 149 -14.39 5.88 11.24
C LEU A 149 -13.61 5.00 12.24
N LEU A 150 -13.52 5.40 13.51
CA LEU A 150 -12.72 4.68 14.52
C LEU A 150 -13.05 3.18 14.63
N PRO A 151 -14.32 2.72 14.56
CA PRO A 151 -14.63 1.29 14.53
C PRO A 151 -14.01 0.57 13.33
N LEU A 152 -14.14 1.16 12.13
CA LEU A 152 -13.58 0.59 10.90
C LEU A 152 -12.05 0.60 10.92
N ILE A 153 -11.42 1.67 11.40
CA ILE A 153 -9.95 1.76 11.57
C ILE A 153 -9.45 0.60 12.44
N LYS A 154 -10.10 0.32 13.56
CA LYS A 154 -9.73 -0.80 14.45
C LYS A 154 -9.90 -2.16 13.76
N GLN A 155 -10.98 -2.35 13.03
CA GLN A 155 -11.24 -3.59 12.30
C GLN A 155 -10.22 -3.81 11.17
N ALA A 156 -9.95 -2.77 10.38
CA ALA A 156 -8.95 -2.78 9.32
C ALA A 156 -7.54 -3.04 9.87
N TYR A 157 -7.16 -2.38 10.97
CA TYR A 157 -5.88 -2.63 11.65
C TYR A 157 -5.74 -4.10 12.07
N ASN A 158 -6.80 -4.70 12.62
CA ASN A 158 -6.77 -6.10 13.03
C ASN A 158 -6.63 -7.03 11.82
N LEU A 159 -7.42 -6.83 10.76
CA LEU A 159 -7.36 -7.67 9.57
C LEU A 159 -6.03 -7.49 8.81
N LEU A 160 -5.77 -6.27 8.35
CA LEU A 160 -4.63 -5.94 7.50
C LEU A 160 -3.33 -6.00 8.27
N GLY A 161 -3.29 -5.50 9.51
CA GLY A 161 -2.08 -5.53 10.32
C GLY A 161 -1.66 -6.94 10.74
N LEU A 162 -2.59 -7.86 11.02
CA LEU A 162 -2.25 -9.26 11.28
C LEU A 162 -1.75 -9.96 10.02
N PHE A 163 -2.39 -9.72 8.88
CA PHE A 163 -1.96 -10.31 7.61
C PHE A 163 -0.61 -9.77 7.16
N HIS A 164 -0.43 -8.45 7.15
CA HIS A 164 0.83 -7.79 6.81
C HIS A 164 1.99 -8.27 7.67
N ARG A 165 1.82 -8.37 9.01
CA ARG A 165 2.87 -8.92 9.90
C ARG A 165 3.33 -10.32 9.51
N LYS A 166 2.46 -11.09 8.86
CA LYS A 166 2.78 -12.43 8.37
C LYS A 166 3.52 -12.36 7.02
N VAL A 167 3.01 -11.58 6.07
CA VAL A 167 3.48 -11.63 4.67
C VAL A 167 4.55 -10.58 4.32
N ALA A 168 4.81 -9.56 5.14
CA ALA A 168 5.61 -8.38 4.79
C ALA A 168 7.02 -8.65 4.23
N PHE A 169 7.61 -9.80 4.54
CA PHE A 169 8.96 -10.17 4.11
C PHE A 169 8.99 -11.32 3.09
N TYR A 170 7.83 -11.69 2.55
CA TYR A 170 7.69 -12.78 1.59
C TYR A 170 7.39 -12.23 0.21
N GLU A 171 7.98 -12.84 -0.82
CA GLU A 171 7.71 -12.48 -2.21
C GLU A 171 6.21 -12.62 -2.51
N MET A 172 5.65 -11.66 -3.23
CA MET A 172 4.34 -11.81 -3.87
C MET A 172 4.52 -12.60 -5.17
N THR A 173 4.43 -13.93 -5.07
CA THR A 173 4.79 -14.87 -6.15
C THR A 173 3.82 -14.89 -7.33
N GLY A 174 2.64 -14.28 -7.20
CA GLY A 174 1.72 -14.14 -8.32
C GLY A 174 0.43 -13.40 -8.05
N HIS A 175 -0.25 -13.04 -9.15
CA HIS A 175 -1.57 -12.42 -9.18
C HIS A 175 -2.39 -12.98 -10.34
N LYS A 176 -3.71 -13.15 -10.17
CA LYS A 176 -4.65 -13.61 -11.20
C LYS A 176 -6.00 -12.92 -11.07
N PHE A 177 -6.61 -12.64 -12.22
CA PHE A 177 -8.06 -12.46 -12.33
C PHE A 177 -8.71 -13.84 -12.41
N ILE A 178 -9.75 -14.09 -11.61
CA ILE A 178 -10.42 -15.40 -11.54
C ILE A 178 -11.90 -15.33 -11.97
N SER A 179 -12.46 -14.13 -12.17
CA SER A 179 -13.76 -13.92 -12.79
C SER A 179 -13.62 -13.38 -14.22
N GLU A 180 -14.60 -13.64 -15.07
CA GLU A 180 -14.63 -13.19 -16.48
C GLU A 180 -14.68 -11.67 -16.62
N ASP A 181 -15.26 -10.98 -15.63
CA ASP A 181 -15.37 -9.52 -15.56
C ASP A 181 -14.17 -8.84 -14.88
N PHE A 182 -13.13 -9.61 -14.52
CA PHE A 182 -11.92 -9.15 -13.83
C PHE A 182 -12.14 -8.56 -12.42
N ALA A 183 -13.37 -8.63 -11.89
CA ALA A 183 -13.72 -8.07 -10.59
C ALA A 183 -13.19 -8.88 -9.41
N VAL A 184 -12.97 -10.19 -9.61
CA VAL A 184 -12.45 -11.10 -8.58
C VAL A 184 -10.99 -11.39 -8.87
N GLN A 185 -10.15 -11.05 -7.89
CA GLN A 185 -8.70 -11.13 -8.01
C GLN A 185 -8.12 -12.03 -6.92
N LYS A 186 -7.00 -12.68 -7.22
CA LYS A 186 -6.29 -13.59 -6.32
C LYS A 186 -4.80 -13.32 -6.32
N SER A 187 -4.19 -13.26 -5.14
CA SER A 187 -2.75 -13.12 -4.93
C SER A 187 -2.17 -14.31 -4.19
N TYR A 188 -0.88 -14.57 -4.41
CA TYR A 188 -0.09 -15.64 -3.79
C TYR A 188 1.17 -15.04 -3.16
N PHE A 189 1.56 -15.59 -2.02
CA PHE A 189 2.78 -15.21 -1.31
C PHE A 189 3.68 -16.42 -1.11
N GLU A 190 4.99 -16.20 -0.98
CA GLU A 190 6.01 -17.25 -0.85
C GLU A 190 5.77 -18.17 0.35
N ASP A 191 5.18 -17.66 1.44
CA ASP A 191 4.85 -18.43 2.65
C ASP A 191 3.61 -19.34 2.50
N GLY A 192 3.06 -19.46 1.29
CA GLY A 192 1.87 -20.25 0.99
C GLY A 192 0.56 -19.53 1.33
N SER A 193 0.59 -18.28 1.78
CA SER A 193 -0.63 -17.48 1.95
C SER A 193 -1.26 -17.14 0.60
N GLU A 194 -2.59 -17.15 0.55
CA GLU A 194 -3.35 -16.73 -0.62
C GLU A 194 -4.47 -15.79 -0.22
N VAL A 195 -4.75 -14.80 -1.06
CA VAL A 195 -5.86 -13.86 -0.83
C VAL A 195 -6.74 -13.81 -2.05
N ILE A 196 -8.05 -13.88 -1.84
CA ILE A 196 -9.06 -13.64 -2.87
C ILE A 196 -9.89 -12.44 -2.44
N VAL A 197 -10.14 -11.50 -3.35
CA VAL A 197 -11.02 -10.35 -3.13
C VAL A 197 -12.01 -10.19 -4.27
N ASN A 198 -13.19 -9.67 -3.98
CA ASN A 198 -14.23 -9.37 -4.95
C ASN A 198 -14.55 -7.87 -4.93
N PHE A 199 -14.04 -7.14 -5.91
CA PHE A 199 -14.34 -5.73 -6.12
C PHE A 199 -15.73 -5.52 -6.76
N GLY A 200 -16.34 -6.56 -7.32
CA GLY A 200 -17.58 -6.46 -8.09
C GLY A 200 -18.84 -6.31 -7.24
N ILE A 201 -19.96 -6.17 -7.95
CA ILE A 201 -21.33 -6.05 -7.40
C ILE A 201 -22.08 -7.39 -7.38
N SER A 202 -21.52 -8.43 -7.98
CA SER A 202 -22.08 -9.78 -8.01
C SER A 202 -21.27 -10.73 -7.14
N SER A 203 -21.93 -11.76 -6.60
CA SER A 203 -21.22 -12.79 -5.85
C SER A 203 -20.46 -13.73 -6.78
N TYR A 204 -19.30 -14.19 -6.35
CA TYR A 204 -18.51 -15.22 -7.03
C TYR A 204 -18.44 -16.49 -6.19
N SER A 205 -18.33 -17.65 -6.81
CA SER A 205 -18.26 -18.94 -6.12
C SER A 205 -16.99 -19.68 -6.49
N ILE A 206 -16.24 -20.11 -5.46
CA ILE A 206 -15.04 -20.94 -5.59
C ILE A 206 -15.15 -22.10 -4.60
N ASP A 207 -15.05 -23.34 -5.07
CA ASP A 207 -15.07 -24.56 -4.25
C ASP A 207 -16.16 -24.58 -3.16
N ARG A 208 -17.39 -24.16 -3.53
CA ARG A 208 -18.59 -24.00 -2.67
C ARG A 208 -18.56 -22.83 -1.68
N ILE A 209 -17.45 -22.11 -1.57
CA ILE A 209 -17.35 -20.86 -0.83
C ILE A 209 -17.86 -19.72 -1.71
N LYS A 210 -18.74 -18.90 -1.15
CA LYS A 210 -19.27 -17.70 -1.83
C LYS A 210 -18.48 -16.47 -1.38
N VAL A 211 -17.91 -15.76 -2.34
CA VAL A 211 -17.30 -14.43 -2.14
C VAL A 211 -18.34 -13.38 -2.52
N PRO A 212 -19.05 -12.78 -1.56
CA PRO A 212 -20.05 -11.75 -1.87
C PRO A 212 -19.40 -10.50 -2.47
N PRO A 213 -20.21 -9.54 -2.98
CA PRO A 213 -19.72 -8.21 -3.31
C PRO A 213 -18.94 -7.59 -2.15
N LYS A 214 -17.80 -6.98 -2.45
CA LYS A 214 -16.85 -6.46 -1.45
C LYS A 214 -16.37 -7.52 -0.45
N GLY A 215 -16.38 -8.78 -0.87
CA GLY A 215 -15.98 -9.94 -0.09
C GLY A 215 -14.50 -10.26 -0.22
N PHE A 216 -13.98 -11.00 0.75
CA PHE A 216 -12.62 -11.54 0.73
C PHE A 216 -12.54 -12.95 1.32
N ILE A 217 -11.48 -13.66 0.94
CA ILE A 217 -11.01 -14.90 1.57
C ILE A 217 -9.50 -14.76 1.78
N VAL A 218 -9.03 -15.05 2.99
CA VAL A 218 -7.60 -15.17 3.31
C VAL A 218 -7.30 -16.62 3.68
N PHE A 219 -6.46 -17.27 2.90
CA PHE A 219 -5.90 -18.57 3.19
C PHE A 219 -4.54 -18.41 3.86
N SER A 220 -4.29 -19.23 4.87
CA SER A 220 -3.01 -19.25 5.57
C SER A 220 -2.70 -20.69 5.95
N GLU A 221 -1.43 -21.10 5.89
CA GLU A 221 -1.04 -22.49 6.19
C GLU A 221 -1.69 -23.01 7.48
N GLN A 222 -2.35 -24.17 7.35
CA GLN A 222 -2.90 -24.97 8.45
C GLN A 222 -4.04 -24.33 9.25
N LYS A 223 -4.72 -23.30 8.72
CA LYS A 223 -5.92 -22.72 9.34
C LYS A 223 -7.09 -22.71 8.38
N ASN A 224 -8.30 -22.76 8.95
CA ASN A 224 -9.50 -22.46 8.21
C ASN A 224 -9.39 -21.06 7.58
N PRO A 225 -9.82 -20.87 6.33
CA PRO A 225 -9.76 -19.57 5.69
C PRO A 225 -10.59 -18.55 6.48
N ILE A 226 -10.09 -17.32 6.53
CA ILE A 226 -10.85 -16.19 7.06
C ILE A 226 -11.66 -15.62 5.92
N THR A 227 -12.98 -15.67 6.04
CA THR A 227 -13.90 -15.13 5.04
C THR A 227 -14.66 -13.95 5.59
N GLY A 228 -14.86 -12.91 4.78
CA GLY A 228 -15.57 -11.71 5.21
C GLY A 228 -16.05 -10.85 4.06
N ARG A 229 -16.70 -9.75 4.40
CA ARG A 229 -17.01 -8.67 3.45
C ARG A 229 -16.88 -7.32 4.13
N ILE A 230 -16.54 -6.29 3.35
CA ILE A 230 -16.51 -4.91 3.83
C ILE A 230 -17.78 -4.20 3.39
N SER A 231 -18.43 -3.55 4.34
CA SER A 231 -19.51 -2.60 4.09
C SER A 231 -19.18 -1.30 4.84
N ARG A 232 -20.02 -0.86 5.78
CA ARG A 232 -19.59 0.12 6.79
C ARG A 232 -18.55 -0.48 7.75
N ASP A 233 -18.72 -1.77 8.03
CA ASP A 233 -17.87 -2.58 8.89
C ASP A 233 -17.36 -3.82 8.13
N ILE A 234 -16.31 -4.43 8.66
CA ILE A 234 -15.81 -5.76 8.27
C ILE A 234 -16.69 -6.82 8.95
N ILE A 235 -17.47 -7.53 8.15
CA ILE A 235 -18.37 -8.60 8.61
C ILE A 235 -17.76 -9.94 8.22
N TYR A 236 -17.31 -10.69 9.23
CA TYR A 236 -16.81 -12.06 9.04
C TYR A 236 -17.96 -13.03 8.73
N LEU A 237 -17.77 -13.86 7.72
CA LEU A 237 -18.73 -14.89 7.33
C LEU A 237 -18.35 -16.20 8.04
N SER A 238 -19.34 -16.86 8.62
CA SER A 238 -19.15 -18.20 9.19
C SER A 238 -19.00 -19.21 8.06
N ASN A 239 -18.04 -20.12 8.18
CA ASN A 239 -17.95 -21.30 7.32
C ASN A 239 -19.22 -22.15 7.52
N THR A 240 -20.18 -22.04 6.61
CA THR A 240 -21.32 -22.96 6.50
C THR A 240 -20.92 -24.21 5.74
#